data_AF-X1QYS9-F1
#
_entry.id   AF-X1QYS9-F1
#
_cell.length_a   1.000
_cell.length_b   1.000
_cell.length_c   1.000
_cell.angle_alpha   90.00
_cell.angle_beta   90.00
_cell.angle_gamma   90.00
#
_symmetry.space_group_name_H-M   'P 1'
#
loop_
_entity.id
_entity.type
_entity.pdbx_description
1 polymer ?
#
loop_
_entity_poly.entity_id
_entity_poly.type
_entity_poly.pdbx_seq_one_letter_code
_entity_poly.pdbx_strand_id
1 'polypeptide(L)'
;LFTEETKPAGPKAKAKQKSSEHYISEIVGALADPIIVFPGGWGDTLPEWLKNAITLERLAMNMKELKGEEPTGTDAEACAYLYAACLTQPMDHDWTQIYLYITTADEIGFPKSMPYPMRTQFWP
;
A
#
# COMPACT_ATOMS: atom_id res chain seq x y z
N LEU A 1 43.42 29.59 2.70
CA LEU A 1 42.27 30.37 2.19
C LEU A 1 41.53 29.49 1.18
N PHE A 2 40.76 28.52 1.67
CA PHE A 2 39.77 27.80 0.86
C PHE A 2 38.42 28.37 1.27
N THR A 3 37.79 29.11 0.38
CA THR A 3 36.44 29.64 0.55
C THR A 3 35.45 28.49 0.47
N GLU A 4 34.78 28.21 1.59
CA GLU A 4 33.56 27.41 1.66
C GLU A 4 32.46 28.17 0.88
N GLU A 5 32.17 27.74 -0.35
CA GLU A 5 30.92 28.11 -0.99
C GLU A 5 29.78 27.34 -0.33
N THR A 6 29.04 28.02 0.52
CA THR A 6 27.79 27.52 1.08
C THR A 6 26.75 27.46 -0.04
N LYS A 7 26.49 26.24 -0.52
CA LYS A 7 25.41 25.93 -1.47
C LYS A 7 24.08 26.50 -0.93
N PRO A 8 23.33 27.31 -1.70
CA PRO A 8 22.12 27.94 -1.19
C PRO A 8 21.08 26.87 -0.89
N ALA A 9 20.56 26.89 0.35
CA ALA A 9 19.47 26.05 0.78
C ALA A 9 18.27 26.25 -0.16
N GLY A 10 17.88 25.18 -0.84
CA GLY A 10 16.67 25.17 -1.68
C GLY A 10 15.43 25.55 -0.87
N PRO A 11 14.33 25.96 -1.54
CA PRO A 11 13.16 26.49 -0.87
C PRO A 11 12.60 25.44 0.09
N LYS A 12 12.60 25.74 1.40
CA LYS A 12 11.90 24.90 2.38
C LYS A 12 10.43 24.89 2.02
N ALA A 13 9.92 23.76 1.55
CA ALA A 13 8.51 23.56 1.24
C ALA A 13 7.69 23.95 2.48
N LYS A 14 6.83 24.96 2.32
CA LYS A 14 5.98 25.45 3.41
C LYS A 14 4.96 24.36 3.73
N ALA A 15 5.03 23.79 4.93
CA ALA A 15 4.00 22.90 5.46
C ALA A 15 2.68 23.68 5.54
N LYS A 16 1.76 23.40 4.62
CA LYS A 16 0.42 23.98 4.57
C LYS A 16 -0.36 23.44 5.78
N GLN A 17 -0.87 24.31 6.66
CA GLN A 17 -1.77 23.89 7.73
C GLN A 17 -2.98 23.18 7.12
N LYS A 18 -3.11 21.87 7.36
CA LYS A 18 -4.27 21.08 6.95
C LYS A 18 -5.44 21.43 7.86
N SER A 19 -6.61 21.74 7.28
CA SER A 19 -7.82 22.09 8.02
C SER A 19 -8.45 20.85 8.67
N SER A 20 -9.34 21.03 9.65
CA SER A 20 -10.14 19.93 10.21
C SER A 20 -10.91 19.15 9.15
N GLU A 21 -11.37 19.84 8.10
CA GLU A 21 -12.05 19.24 6.94
C GLU A 21 -11.15 18.28 6.17
N HIS A 22 -9.85 18.57 6.06
CA HIS A 22 -8.88 17.67 5.42
C HIS A 22 -8.74 16.38 6.23
N TYR A 23 -8.65 16.45 7.55
CA TYR A 23 -8.53 15.21 8.35
C TYR A 23 -9.80 14.36 8.28
N ILE A 24 -10.96 15.01 8.20
CA ILE A 24 -12.23 14.32 7.98
C ILE A 24 -12.25 13.68 6.60
N SER A 25 -11.77 14.37 5.55
CA SER A 25 -11.73 13.80 4.20
C SER A 25 -10.79 12.60 4.09
N GLU A 26 -9.62 12.61 4.76
CA GLU A 26 -8.72 11.44 4.76
C GLU A 26 -9.36 10.23 5.44
N ILE A 27 -10.04 10.44 6.57
CA ILE A 27 -10.73 9.36 7.30
C ILE A 27 -11.88 8.80 6.45
N VAL A 28 -12.68 9.69 5.86
CA VAL A 28 -13.78 9.29 4.98
C VAL A 28 -13.23 8.56 3.75
N GLY A 29 -12.14 9.04 3.15
CA GLY A 29 -11.51 8.39 2.00
C GLY A 29 -11.00 6.99 2.33
N ALA A 30 -10.31 6.84 3.46
CA ALA A 30 -9.83 5.53 3.91
C ALA A 30 -10.96 4.49 4.09
N LEU A 31 -12.14 4.93 4.52
CA LEU A 31 -13.28 4.06 4.82
C LEU A 31 -14.25 3.85 3.66
N ALA A 32 -14.46 4.89 2.83
CA ALA A 32 -15.55 4.93 1.86
C ALA A 32 -15.07 5.03 0.40
N ASP A 33 -13.80 5.31 0.15
CA ASP A 33 -13.31 5.32 -1.23
C ASP A 33 -13.42 3.92 -1.83
N PRO A 34 -13.86 3.81 -3.10
CA PRO A 34 -13.98 2.51 -3.76
C PRO A 34 -12.64 1.78 -3.76
N ILE A 35 -12.70 0.45 -3.60
CA ILE A 35 -11.52 -0.40 -3.74
C ILE A 35 -11.22 -0.54 -5.22
N ILE A 36 -9.99 -0.19 -5.62
CA ILE A 36 -9.55 -0.27 -7.01
C ILE A 36 -9.23 -1.73 -7.33
N VAL A 37 -9.97 -2.30 -8.28
CA VAL A 37 -9.82 -3.68 -8.73
C VAL A 37 -9.61 -3.73 -10.23
N PHE A 38 -8.97 -4.80 -10.70
CA PHE A 38 -8.80 -5.01 -12.13
C PHE A 38 -10.17 -5.08 -12.85
N PRO A 39 -10.36 -4.42 -14.00
CA PRO A 39 -11.62 -4.43 -14.73
C PRO A 39 -11.85 -5.81 -15.38
N GLY A 40 -12.45 -6.72 -14.61
CA GLY A 40 -12.75 -8.09 -15.04
C GLY A 40 -14.01 -8.70 -14.42
N GLY A 41 -14.78 -7.90 -13.66
CA GLY A 41 -16.01 -8.37 -13.00
C GLY A 41 -15.79 -9.13 -11.68
N TRP A 42 -14.54 -9.30 -11.24
CA TRP A 42 -14.21 -10.04 -10.02
C TRP A 42 -14.18 -9.19 -8.74
N GLY A 43 -14.50 -7.89 -8.83
CA GLY A 43 -14.47 -6.98 -7.67
C GLY A 43 -15.37 -7.41 -6.51
N ASP A 44 -16.56 -7.91 -6.83
CA ASP A 44 -17.53 -8.37 -5.83
C ASP A 44 -17.12 -9.70 -5.17
N THR A 45 -16.21 -10.43 -5.80
CA THR A 45 -15.72 -11.74 -5.31
C THR A 45 -14.53 -11.63 -4.35
N LEU A 46 -14.07 -10.41 -4.05
CA LEU A 46 -12.99 -10.21 -3.11
C LEU A 46 -13.33 -10.77 -1.72
N PRO A 47 -12.43 -11.54 -1.09
CA PRO A 47 -12.61 -12.04 0.26
C PRO A 47 -12.82 -10.92 1.29
N GLU A 48 -13.66 -11.17 2.28
CA GLU A 48 -14.02 -10.18 3.31
C GLU A 48 -12.81 -9.77 4.16
N TRP A 49 -11.90 -10.70 4.45
CA TRP A 49 -10.66 -10.39 5.19
C TRP A 49 -9.78 -9.39 4.43
N LEU A 50 -9.76 -9.44 3.10
CA LEU A 50 -8.95 -8.57 2.25
C LEU A 50 -9.53 -7.16 2.19
N LYS A 51 -10.87 -7.04 2.11
CA LYS A 51 -11.56 -5.73 2.21
C LYS A 51 -11.25 -5.06 3.54
N ASN A 52 -11.31 -5.82 4.64
CA ASN A 52 -10.96 -5.31 5.97
C ASN A 52 -9.48 -4.92 6.06
N ALA A 53 -8.56 -5.73 5.53
CA ALA A 53 -7.14 -5.41 5.49
C ALA A 53 -6.86 -4.09 4.75
N ILE A 54 -7.50 -3.86 3.59
CA ILE A 54 -7.39 -2.60 2.83
C ILE A 54 -7.81 -1.39 3.68
N THR A 55 -8.95 -1.47 4.36
CA THR A 55 -9.40 -0.36 5.22
C THR A 55 -8.43 -0.05 6.35
N LEU A 56 -7.83 -1.09 6.96
CA LEU A 56 -6.84 -0.93 8.02
C LEU A 56 -5.52 -0.34 7.50
N GLU A 57 -5.05 -0.79 6.33
CA GLU A 57 -3.82 -0.27 5.74
C GLU A 57 -4.00 1.20 5.31
N ARG A 58 -5.14 1.58 4.71
CA ARG A 58 -5.46 2.98 4.39
C ARG A 58 -5.46 3.88 5.63
N LEU A 59 -6.06 3.42 6.73
CA LEU A 59 -6.02 4.14 8.02
C LEU A 59 -4.60 4.23 8.59
N ALA A 60 -3.81 3.16 8.50
CA ALA A 60 -2.41 3.18 8.91
C ALA A 60 -1.58 4.15 8.07
N MET A 61 -1.86 4.27 6.78
CA MET A 61 -1.23 5.26 5.90
C MET A 61 -1.61 6.69 6.29
N ASN A 62 -2.86 6.96 6.65
CA ASN A 62 -3.25 8.26 7.20
C ASN A 62 -2.47 8.60 8.49
N MET A 63 -2.23 7.60 9.36
CA MET A 63 -1.41 7.80 10.57
C MET A 63 0.07 8.07 10.26
N LYS A 64 0.62 7.47 9.20
CA LYS A 64 1.99 7.75 8.73
C LYS A 64 2.09 9.13 8.09
N GLU A 65 1.08 9.53 7.33
CA GLU A 65 1.00 10.87 6.74
C GLU A 65 0.97 11.96 7.83
N LEU A 66 0.27 11.71 8.94
CA LEU A 66 0.29 12.58 10.13
C LEU A 66 1.69 12.70 10.76
N LYS A 67 2.53 11.67 10.64
CA LYS A 67 3.92 11.68 11.12
C LYS A 67 4.88 12.35 10.12
N GLY A 68 4.39 12.77 8.96
CA GLY A 68 5.18 13.41 7.90
C GLY A 68 5.91 12.43 6.99
N GLU A 69 5.55 11.14 7.01
CA GLU A 69 6.01 10.16 6.02
C GLU A 69 5.22 10.30 4.71
N GLU A 70 5.85 9.99 3.57
CA GLU A 70 5.15 10.03 2.29
C GLU A 70 4.07 8.94 2.20
N PRO A 71 2.83 9.29 1.82
CA PRO A 71 1.78 8.31 1.62
C PRO A 71 2.08 7.46 0.38
N THR A 72 2.37 6.18 0.58
CA THR A 72 2.50 5.16 -0.47
C THR A 72 1.22 4.34 -0.59
N GLY A 73 0.99 3.77 -1.78
CA GLY A 73 -0.08 2.78 -1.99
C GLY A 73 0.06 1.57 -1.06
N THR A 74 -1.06 0.97 -0.68
CA THR A 74 -1.11 -0.15 0.27
C THR A 74 -0.88 -1.49 -0.42
N ASP A 75 -0.25 -2.44 0.27
CA ASP A 75 0.04 -3.76 -0.29
C ASP A 75 -1.25 -4.58 -0.43
N ALA A 76 -2.21 -4.38 0.49
CA ALA A 76 -3.52 -5.03 0.43
C ALA A 76 -4.33 -4.61 -0.81
N GLU A 77 -4.24 -3.35 -1.24
CA GLU A 77 -4.86 -2.90 -2.51
C GLU A 77 -4.18 -3.53 -3.72
N ALA A 78 -2.86 -3.64 -3.70
CA ALA A 78 -2.11 -4.33 -4.76
C ALA A 78 -2.52 -5.81 -4.83
N CYS A 79 -2.69 -6.47 -3.68
CA CYS A 79 -3.19 -7.84 -3.59
C CYS A 79 -4.59 -7.97 -4.22
N ALA A 80 -5.52 -7.08 -3.88
CA ALA A 80 -6.87 -7.09 -4.45
C ALA A 80 -6.90 -6.86 -5.96
N TYR A 81 -6.05 -5.96 -6.46
CA TYR A 81 -5.90 -5.73 -7.90
C TYR A 81 -5.36 -6.98 -8.61
N LEU A 82 -4.30 -7.58 -8.08
CA LEU A 82 -3.67 -8.76 -8.65
C LEU A 82 -4.58 -10.00 -8.58
N TYR A 83 -5.33 -10.18 -7.49
CA TYR A 83 -6.33 -11.24 -7.36
C TYR A 83 -7.33 -11.22 -8.52
N ALA A 84 -7.93 -10.06 -8.79
CA ALA A 84 -8.89 -9.90 -9.87
C ALA A 84 -8.25 -10.07 -11.26
N ALA A 85 -7.01 -9.62 -11.43
CA ALA A 85 -6.27 -9.77 -12.69
C ALA A 85 -5.94 -11.23 -13.01
N CYS A 86 -5.53 -12.05 -12.03
CA CYS A 86 -5.22 -13.48 -12.22
C CYS A 86 -6.43 -14.29 -12.66
N LEU A 87 -7.63 -13.91 -12.21
CA LEU A 87 -8.88 -14.57 -12.57
C LEU A 87 -9.37 -14.20 -13.97
N THR A 88 -8.95 -13.04 -14.48
CA THR A 88 -9.37 -12.55 -15.80
C THR A 88 -8.45 -13.05 -16.90
N GLN A 89 -7.16 -13.18 -16.62
CA GLN A 89 -6.16 -13.60 -17.59
C GLN A 89 -4.98 -14.32 -16.90
N PRO A 90 -4.29 -15.23 -17.62
CA PRO A 90 -3.06 -15.81 -17.09
C PRO A 90 -2.02 -14.70 -16.87
N MET A 91 -1.47 -14.64 -15.66
CA MET A 91 -0.36 -13.75 -15.35
C MET A 91 0.97 -14.36 -15.78
N ASP A 92 1.89 -13.49 -16.19
CA ASP A 92 3.27 -13.88 -16.42
C ASP A 92 3.96 -14.28 -15.09
N HIS A 93 5.07 -15.00 -15.20
CA HIS A 93 5.81 -15.56 -14.07
C HIS A 93 6.17 -14.50 -13.02
N ASP A 94 6.69 -13.35 -13.46
CA ASP A 94 7.16 -12.30 -12.55
C ASP A 94 6.00 -11.66 -11.77
N TRP A 95 4.86 -11.45 -12.42
CA TRP A 95 3.64 -10.94 -11.76
C TRP A 95 3.06 -11.95 -10.77
N THR A 96 3.14 -13.23 -11.10
CA THR A 96 2.71 -14.32 -10.21
C THR A 96 3.58 -14.36 -8.95
N GLN A 97 4.89 -14.15 -9.07
CA GLN A 97 5.79 -14.07 -7.92
C GLN A 97 5.48 -12.86 -7.03
N ILE A 98 5.16 -11.70 -7.62
CA ILE A 98 4.75 -10.51 -6.86
C ILE A 98 3.45 -10.79 -6.09
N TYR A 99 2.46 -11.39 -6.74
CA TYR A 99 1.19 -11.74 -6.10
C TYR A 99 1.40 -12.70 -4.90
N LEU A 100 2.20 -13.76 -5.09
CA LEU A 100 2.55 -14.71 -4.03
C LEU A 100 3.29 -14.02 -2.86
N TYR A 101 4.23 -13.12 -3.18
CA TYR A 101 4.96 -12.36 -2.17
C TYR A 101 4.02 -11.53 -1.29
N ILE A 102 3.10 -10.80 -1.92
CA ILE A 102 2.17 -9.89 -1.22
C ILE A 102 1.17 -10.72 -0.40
N THR A 103 0.55 -11.73 -1.02
CA THR A 103 -0.48 -12.55 -0.36
C THR A 103 0.08 -13.27 0.86
N THR A 104 1.28 -13.83 0.78
CA THR A 104 1.90 -14.53 1.92
C THR A 104 2.29 -13.60 3.06
N ALA A 105 2.60 -12.34 2.77
CA ALA A 105 2.90 -11.35 3.81
C ALA A 105 1.64 -10.95 4.58
N ASP A 106 0.53 -10.71 3.86
CA ASP A 106 -0.71 -10.20 4.45
C ASP A 106 -1.58 -11.31 5.08
N GLU A 107 -1.67 -12.49 4.47
CA GLU A 107 -2.53 -13.59 4.94
C GLU A 107 -1.92 -14.33 6.15
N ILE A 108 -0.61 -14.55 6.15
CA ILE A 108 0.09 -15.36 7.18
C ILE A 108 0.72 -14.46 8.27
N GLY A 109 0.67 -13.14 8.10
CA GLY A 109 1.25 -12.18 9.06
C GLY A 109 2.77 -12.23 9.12
N PHE A 110 3.44 -12.67 8.06
CA PHE A 110 4.90 -12.68 8.03
C PHE A 110 5.45 -11.25 7.96
N PRO A 111 6.52 -10.94 8.70
CA PRO A 111 7.15 -9.62 8.63
C PRO A 111 7.59 -9.32 7.20
N LYS A 112 7.22 -8.15 6.65
CA LYS A 112 7.63 -7.72 5.30
C LYS A 112 9.16 -7.68 5.13
N SER A 113 9.92 -7.56 6.23
CA SER A 113 11.38 -7.64 6.28
C SER A 113 11.97 -9.05 6.14
N MET A 114 11.16 -10.10 6.21
CA MET A 114 11.63 -11.47 6.08
C MET A 114 11.95 -11.79 4.60
N PRO A 115 13.09 -12.41 4.25
CA PRO A 115 13.41 -12.76 2.87
C PRO A 115 12.50 -13.86 2.31
N TYR A 116 12.20 -13.80 0.99
CA TYR A 116 11.42 -14.81 0.26
C TYR A 116 11.82 -16.27 0.54
N PRO A 117 13.12 -16.67 0.52
CA PRO A 117 13.50 -18.06 0.77
C PRO A 117 13.25 -18.52 2.22
N MET A 118 13.13 -17.60 3.18
CA MET A 118 12.76 -17.94 4.56
C MET A 118 11.25 -18.07 4.72
N ARG A 119 10.44 -17.28 4.01
CA ARG A 119 8.97 -17.43 4.03
C ARG A 119 8.51 -18.79 3.49
N THR A 120 9.17 -19.31 2.47
CA THR A 120 8.84 -20.62 1.87
C THR A 120 9.29 -21.81 2.73
N GLN A 121 10.13 -21.63 3.75
CA GLN A 121 10.54 -22.70 4.66
C GLN A 121 9.52 -22.99 5.78
N PHE A 122 8.64 -22.03 6.08
CA PHE A 122 7.57 -22.17 7.07
C PHE A 122 6.23 -22.58 6.44
N TRP A 123 6.18 -22.70 5.11
CA TRP A 123 5.05 -23.26 4.36
C TRP A 123 5.35 -24.73 4.00
N PRO A 124 4.42 -25.68 4.21
CA PRO A 124 4.61 -27.09 3.85
C PRO A 124 4.61 -27.36 2.34
#